data_AF-A0A419G2C0-F1
#
_entry.id   AF-A0A419G2C0-F1
#
_cell.length_a   1.000
_cell.length_b   1.000
_cell.length_c   1.000
_cell.angle_alpha   90.00
_cell.angle_beta   90.00
_cell.angle_gamma   90.00
#
_symmetry.space_group_name_H-M   'P 1'
#
loop_
_entity.id
_entity.type
_entity.pdbx_description
1 polymer ?
#
loop_
_entity_poly.entity_id
_entity_poly.type
_entity_poly.pdbx_seq_one_letter_code
_entity_poly.pdbx_strand_id
1 'polypeptide(L)'
;MNFDKEKFSQLLQKAKGSRSINNYGQQAKVDPGYISRLLREKIKTPPSPGIIKKLAGNARNEVSYEELMIAAGYLPDPHHPEAGLYKIAGSIEQKVAEALQKPLADFLPVKKIPVVDTGNNKIGPNQQKTIGYLDVPRELEADFAFKINEDAMLEAGIFRGDTAICRQTSKAAPGEMVSARLSSGKVGIRYLDYENGRWKLIAANSRYRDEEIDAPEIKGIVLMVQKEALKLEQFKVLQAKDEPEGVFPVDFLLEKLSAASNIPLKKLKTTLARLKSQNP
;
A
#
# COMPACT_ATOMS: atom_id res chain seq x y z
N MET A 1 -21.16 15.17 33.99
CA MET A 1 -22.21 16.15 33.64
C MET A 1 -22.38 17.08 34.83
N ASN A 2 -22.00 18.35 34.70
CA ASN A 2 -22.14 19.33 35.77
C ASN A 2 -23.33 20.23 35.44
N PHE A 3 -24.41 20.16 36.22
CA PHE A 3 -25.59 21.00 36.01
C PHE A 3 -25.39 22.34 36.72
N ASP A 4 -25.21 23.41 35.93
CA ASP A 4 -25.10 24.77 36.45
C ASP A 4 -26.50 25.33 36.72
N LYS A 5 -27.01 25.00 37.91
CA LYS A 5 -28.35 25.40 38.38
C LYS A 5 -28.53 26.92 38.46
N GLU A 6 -27.46 27.66 38.77
CA GLU A 6 -27.48 29.12 38.92
C GLU A 6 -27.62 29.77 37.54
N LYS A 7 -26.75 29.40 36.59
CA LYS A 7 -26.83 29.87 35.19
C LYS A 7 -28.15 29.46 34.54
N PHE A 8 -28.60 28.22 34.78
CA PHE A 8 -29.88 27.75 34.26
C PHE A 8 -31.07 28.54 34.82
N SER A 9 -31.07 28.85 36.12
CA SER A 9 -32.10 29.68 36.75
C SER A 9 -32.15 31.08 36.16
N GLN A 10 -30.99 31.72 35.95
CA GLN A 10 -30.90 33.04 35.33
C GLN A 10 -31.43 33.06 33.89
N LEU A 11 -31.03 32.07 33.08
CA LEU A 11 -31.54 31.92 31.70
C LEU A 11 -33.05 31.64 31.70
N LEU A 12 -33.54 30.81 32.61
CA LEU A 12 -34.97 30.52 32.73
C LEU A 12 -35.78 31.77 33.17
N GLN A 13 -35.22 32.61 34.03
CA GLN A 13 -35.83 33.87 34.43
C GLN A 13 -35.90 34.85 33.24
N LYS A 14 -34.83 34.94 32.46
CA LYS A 14 -34.81 35.72 31.20
C LYS A 14 -35.83 35.18 30.20
N ALA A 15 -35.89 33.86 30.01
CA ALA A 15 -36.83 33.18 29.13
C ALA A 15 -38.28 33.43 29.53
N LYS A 16 -38.59 33.40 30.83
CA LYS A 16 -39.92 33.79 31.35
C LYS A 16 -40.26 35.25 31.02
N GLY A 17 -39.28 36.14 31.11
CA GLY A 17 -39.46 37.58 30.94
C GLY A 17 -40.42 38.15 31.99
N SER A 18 -41.25 39.12 31.61
CA SER A 18 -42.22 39.77 32.49
C SER A 18 -43.46 38.91 32.85
N ARG A 19 -43.60 37.71 32.27
CA ARG A 19 -44.75 36.81 32.51
C ARG A 19 -44.71 36.23 33.92
N SER A 20 -45.88 35.87 34.45
CA SER A 20 -45.98 35.04 35.65
C SER A 20 -45.52 33.61 35.35
N ILE A 21 -45.09 32.88 36.38
CA ILE A 21 -44.67 31.47 36.24
C ILE A 21 -45.84 30.62 35.69
N ASN A 22 -47.07 30.89 36.13
CA ASN A 22 -48.26 30.19 35.65
C ASN A 22 -48.50 30.41 34.16
N ASN A 23 -48.41 31.65 33.69
CA ASN A 23 -48.62 31.97 32.27
C ASN A 23 -47.53 31.34 31.38
N TYR A 24 -46.27 31.42 31.82
CA TYR A 24 -45.16 30.83 31.08
C TYR A 24 -45.23 29.29 31.07
N GLY A 25 -45.56 28.66 32.21
CA GLY A 25 -45.72 27.22 32.30
C GLY A 25 -46.86 26.68 31.43
N GLN A 26 -48.00 27.37 31.39
CA GLN A 26 -49.10 27.02 30.49
C GLN A 26 -48.67 27.06 29.01
N GLN A 27 -47.99 28.14 28.59
CA GLN A 27 -47.51 28.29 27.21
C GLN A 27 -46.46 27.22 26.84
N ALA A 28 -45.50 26.98 27.73
CA ALA A 28 -44.48 25.96 27.54
C ALA A 28 -45.00 24.52 27.70
N LYS A 29 -46.24 24.32 28.18
CA LYS A 29 -46.78 23.01 28.58
C LYS A 29 -45.85 22.30 29.57
N VAL A 30 -45.39 23.05 30.58
CA VAL A 30 -44.54 22.59 31.68
C VAL A 30 -45.17 23.04 33.01
N ASP A 31 -45.19 22.15 33.99
CA ASP A 31 -45.78 22.41 35.31
C ASP A 31 -45.20 23.69 35.96
N PRO A 32 -46.03 24.69 36.34
CA PRO A 32 -45.57 25.92 37.00
C PRO A 32 -44.83 25.66 38.32
N GLY A 33 -45.22 24.62 39.06
CA GLY A 33 -44.53 24.20 40.28
C GLY A 33 -43.11 23.71 40.02
N TYR A 34 -42.90 23.00 38.92
CA TYR A 34 -41.60 22.56 38.44
C TYR A 34 -40.73 23.76 38.01
N ILE A 35 -41.27 24.70 37.23
CA ILE A 35 -40.57 25.94 36.85
C ILE A 35 -40.17 26.76 38.09
N SER A 36 -41.07 26.89 39.08
CA SER A 36 -40.77 27.57 40.34
C SER A 36 -39.63 26.92 41.13
N ARG A 37 -39.53 25.58 41.09
CA ARG A 37 -38.42 24.86 41.75
C ARG A 37 -37.10 25.06 41.01
N LEU A 38 -37.12 25.13 39.68
CA LEU A 38 -35.94 25.44 38.86
C LEU A 38 -35.44 26.86 39.12
N LEU A 39 -36.33 27.86 39.11
CA LEU A 39 -35.98 29.27 39.38
C LEU A 39 -35.48 29.52 40.82
N ARG A 40 -35.85 28.65 41.77
CA ARG A 40 -35.37 28.70 43.15
C ARG A 40 -34.23 27.71 43.41
N GLU A 41 -33.67 27.12 42.35
CA GLU A 41 -32.50 26.23 42.42
C GLU A 41 -32.69 25.02 43.34
N LYS A 42 -33.94 24.60 43.54
CA LYS A 42 -34.29 23.45 44.41
C LYS A 42 -34.14 22.10 43.70
N ILE A 43 -33.98 22.12 42.39
CA ILE A 43 -33.78 20.91 41.57
C ILE A 43 -32.27 20.65 41.44
N LYS A 44 -31.81 19.47 41.86
CA LYS A 44 -30.40 19.06 41.78
C LYS A 44 -30.02 18.41 40.45
N THR A 45 -31.00 17.92 39.70
CA THR A 45 -30.81 17.20 38.42
C THR A 45 -31.27 18.07 37.25
N PRO A 46 -30.54 18.13 36.13
CA PRO A 46 -30.95 18.96 35.01
C PRO A 46 -32.31 18.49 34.46
N PRO A 47 -33.18 19.40 34.00
CA PRO A 47 -34.38 19.03 33.24
C PRO A 47 -33.99 18.20 32.00
N SER A 48 -34.88 17.35 31.50
CA SER A 48 -34.57 16.60 30.27
C SER A 48 -34.51 17.52 29.03
N PRO A 49 -33.80 17.14 27.96
CA PRO A 49 -33.74 17.92 26.72
C PRO A 49 -35.12 18.25 26.15
N GLY A 50 -36.09 17.35 26.30
CA GLY A 50 -37.47 17.58 25.88
C GLY A 50 -38.18 18.70 26.68
N ILE A 51 -37.91 18.82 27.98
CA ILE A 51 -38.43 19.93 28.80
C ILE A 51 -37.71 21.23 28.45
N ILE A 52 -36.40 21.18 28.23
CA ILE A 52 -35.60 22.35 27.83
C ILE A 52 -36.11 22.90 26.48
N LYS A 53 -36.40 22.03 25.51
CA LYS A 53 -36.95 22.40 24.21
C LYS A 53 -38.30 23.10 24.33
N LYS A 54 -39.17 22.62 25.22
CA LYS A 54 -40.48 23.24 25.50
C LYS A 54 -40.36 24.64 26.09
N LEU A 55 -39.46 24.81 27.05
CA LEU A 55 -39.18 26.10 27.70
C LEU A 55 -38.57 27.10 26.71
N ALA A 56 -37.55 26.68 25.95
CA ALA A 56 -36.88 27.48 24.93
C ALA A 56 -37.82 27.91 23.80
N GLY A 57 -38.67 27.01 23.31
CA GLY A 57 -39.62 27.31 22.24
C GLY A 57 -40.68 28.36 22.59
N ASN A 58 -40.83 28.70 23.88
CA ASN A 58 -41.72 29.75 24.37
C ASN A 58 -40.96 30.87 25.12
N ALA A 59 -39.63 30.92 24.98
CA ALA A 59 -38.80 31.91 25.64
C ALA A 59 -39.04 33.32 25.08
N ARG A 60 -38.78 34.33 25.91
CA ARG A 60 -38.62 35.73 25.53
C ARG A 60 -37.18 36.15 25.82
N ASN A 61 -36.78 37.31 25.29
CA ASN A 61 -35.45 37.88 25.49
C ASN A 61 -34.33 36.97 24.94
N GLU A 62 -34.58 36.37 23.78
CA GLU A 62 -33.56 35.69 22.95
C GLU A 62 -32.84 34.50 23.61
N VAL A 63 -33.39 33.94 24.69
CA VAL A 63 -32.81 32.74 25.31
C VAL A 63 -32.99 31.54 24.38
N SER A 64 -31.87 30.97 23.94
CA SER A 64 -31.87 29.88 22.97
C SER A 64 -31.98 28.51 23.65
N TYR A 65 -32.37 27.51 22.85
CA TYR A 65 -32.34 26.11 23.30
C TYR A 65 -30.92 25.68 23.67
N GLU A 66 -29.93 26.13 22.92
CA GLU A 66 -28.52 25.80 23.11
C GLU A 66 -28.01 26.35 24.44
N GLU A 67 -28.32 27.60 24.78
CA GLU A 67 -27.90 28.23 26.06
C GLU A 67 -28.42 27.46 27.27
N LEU A 68 -29.70 27.06 27.25
CA LEU A 68 -30.30 26.25 28.32
C LEU A 68 -29.70 24.84 28.36
N MET A 69 -29.37 24.24 27.22
CA MET A 69 -28.75 22.92 27.14
C MET A 69 -27.29 22.92 27.63
N ILE A 70 -26.57 24.01 27.39
CA ILE A 70 -25.22 24.24 27.92
C ILE A 70 -25.29 24.37 29.45
N ALA A 71 -26.17 25.22 29.98
CA ALA A 71 -26.35 25.38 31.42
C ALA A 71 -26.85 24.08 32.10
N ALA A 72 -27.66 23.28 31.40
CA ALA A 72 -28.09 21.97 31.85
C ALA A 72 -26.98 20.90 31.82
N GLY A 73 -25.83 21.18 31.20
CA GLY A 73 -24.70 20.27 31.09
C GLY A 73 -24.86 19.17 30.04
N TYR A 74 -25.79 19.34 29.08
CA TYR A 74 -25.95 18.43 27.93
C TYR A 74 -25.12 18.84 26.72
N LEU A 75 -24.88 20.14 26.57
CA LEU A 75 -24.01 20.67 25.55
C LEU A 75 -22.76 21.27 26.19
N PRO A 76 -21.63 21.22 25.50
CA PRO A 76 -20.43 21.92 25.94
C PRO A 76 -20.60 23.43 25.89
N ASP A 77 -20.06 24.11 26.91
CA ASP A 77 -19.91 25.55 26.86
C ASP A 77 -18.67 25.89 26.00
N PRO A 78 -18.84 26.57 24.85
CA PRO A 78 -17.73 26.95 23.97
C PRO A 78 -16.75 27.94 24.63
N HIS A 79 -17.15 28.57 25.75
CA HIS A 79 -16.31 29.47 26.52
C HIS A 79 -15.70 28.81 27.77
N HIS A 80 -15.89 27.50 27.98
CA HIS A 80 -15.26 26.79 29.09
C HIS A 80 -13.75 26.65 28.86
N PRO A 81 -12.89 26.84 29.88
CA PRO A 81 -11.44 26.73 29.76
C PRO A 81 -10.92 25.35 29.28
N GLU A 82 -11.77 24.31 29.29
CA GLU A 82 -11.46 22.96 28.76
C GLU A 82 -11.84 22.78 27.27
N ALA A 83 -12.19 23.84 26.54
CA ALA A 83 -12.54 23.83 25.11
C ALA A 83 -11.49 23.22 24.17
N GLY A 84 -10.29 22.90 24.67
CA GLY A 84 -9.26 22.16 23.94
C GLY A 84 -9.71 20.76 23.47
N LEU A 85 -10.55 20.06 24.24
CA LEU A 85 -11.07 18.73 23.86
C LEU A 85 -12.06 18.79 22.68
N TYR A 86 -12.84 19.86 22.57
CA TYR A 86 -13.82 20.04 21.49
C TYR A 86 -13.19 20.39 20.15
N LYS A 87 -12.04 21.08 20.15
CA LYS A 87 -11.24 21.25 18.93
C LYS A 87 -10.77 19.90 18.35
N ILE A 88 -10.47 18.92 19.21
CA ILE A 88 -10.05 17.59 18.77
C ILE A 88 -11.23 16.87 18.12
N ALA A 89 -12.42 16.89 18.73
CA ALA A 89 -13.62 16.29 18.16
C ALA A 89 -14.00 16.90 16.81
N GLY A 90 -14.01 18.24 16.69
CA GLY A 90 -14.28 18.92 15.42
C GLY A 90 -13.21 18.63 14.36
N SER A 91 -11.95 18.48 14.75
CA SER A 91 -10.87 18.08 13.84
C SER A 91 -11.04 16.64 13.35
N ILE A 92 -11.52 15.73 14.20
CA ILE A 92 -11.82 14.35 13.81
C ILE A 92 -13.01 14.31 12.86
N GLU A 93 -14.11 15.00 13.17
CA GLU A 93 -15.29 15.10 12.29
C GLU A 93 -14.91 15.65 10.92
N GLN A 94 -14.07 16.70 10.88
CA GLN A 94 -13.59 17.28 9.64
C GLN A 94 -12.72 16.31 8.84
N LYS A 95 -11.79 15.59 9.51
CA LYS A 95 -10.97 14.54 8.87
C LYS A 95 -11.81 13.35 8.38
N VAL A 96 -12.86 12.97 9.10
CA VAL A 96 -13.78 11.90 8.72
C VAL A 96 -14.62 12.33 7.52
N ALA A 97 -15.16 13.55 7.52
CA ALA A 97 -15.90 14.10 6.38
C ALA A 97 -15.01 14.22 5.13
N GLU A 98 -13.76 14.67 5.29
CA GLU A 98 -12.77 14.72 4.22
C GLU A 98 -12.39 13.32 3.72
N ALA A 99 -12.26 12.33 4.60
CA ALA A 99 -12.05 10.93 4.22
C ALA A 99 -13.24 10.38 3.43
N LEU A 100 -14.48 10.65 3.86
CA LEU A 100 -15.69 10.18 3.17
C LEU A 100 -15.88 10.81 1.77
N GLN A 101 -15.26 11.96 1.50
CA GLN A 101 -15.25 12.58 0.17
C GLN A 101 -14.25 11.94 -0.81
N LYS A 102 -13.28 11.15 -0.32
CA LYS A 102 -12.33 10.46 -1.19
C LYS A 102 -13.01 9.26 -1.86
N PRO A 103 -12.71 8.98 -3.15
CA PRO A 103 -13.19 7.77 -3.81
C PRO A 103 -12.84 6.52 -3.00
N LEU A 104 -13.75 5.54 -2.92
CA LEU A 104 -13.50 4.26 -2.23
C LEU A 104 -12.19 3.58 -2.66
N ALA A 105 -11.78 3.80 -3.91
CA ALA A 105 -10.52 3.34 -4.48
C ALA A 105 -9.28 3.82 -3.71
N ASP A 106 -9.32 5.00 -3.07
CA ASP A 106 -8.21 5.55 -2.29
C ASP A 106 -8.01 4.84 -0.94
N PHE A 107 -9.04 4.13 -0.46
CA PHE A 107 -8.97 3.31 0.74
C PHE A 107 -8.62 1.86 0.47
N LEU A 108 -8.65 1.43 -0.79
CA LEU A 108 -8.23 0.07 -1.14
C LEU A 108 -6.71 -0.04 -0.99
N PRO A 109 -6.21 -1.13 -0.37
CA PRO A 109 -4.77 -1.39 -0.26
C PRO A 109 -4.11 -1.72 -1.60
N VAL A 110 -4.88 -1.71 -2.69
CA VAL A 110 -4.44 -1.99 -4.05
C VAL A 110 -4.58 -0.75 -4.94
N LYS A 111 -3.65 -0.61 -5.89
CA LYS A 111 -3.72 0.37 -6.97
C LYS A 111 -3.62 -0.34 -8.32
N LYS A 112 -4.31 0.19 -9.33
CA LYS A 112 -4.21 -0.28 -10.72
C LYS A 112 -3.06 0.40 -11.43
N ILE A 113 -2.16 -0.39 -11.99
CA ILE A 113 -1.08 0.11 -12.86
C ILE A 113 -1.29 -0.39 -14.29
N PRO A 114 -0.92 0.40 -15.32
CA PRO A 114 -1.02 -0.04 -16.70
C PRO A 114 -0.01 -1.15 -17.00
N VAL A 115 -0.46 -2.17 -17.72
CA VAL A 115 0.40 -3.14 -18.40
C VAL A 115 0.65 -2.62 -19.81
N VAL A 116 1.92 -2.43 -20.15
CA VAL A 116 2.34 -1.67 -21.31
C VAL A 116 3.11 -2.58 -22.29
N ASP A 117 2.96 -2.34 -23.60
CA ASP A 117 3.62 -3.12 -24.66
C ASP A 117 5.05 -2.64 -24.96
N THR A 118 6.04 -3.49 -24.71
CA THR A 118 7.47 -3.17 -24.92
C THR A 118 7.94 -3.25 -26.38
N GLY A 119 7.08 -3.70 -27.31
CA GLY A 119 7.46 -3.91 -28.71
C GLY A 119 7.91 -2.65 -29.48
N ASN A 120 7.58 -1.46 -29.00
CA ASN A 120 7.73 -0.20 -29.74
C ASN A 120 8.86 0.76 -29.27
N ASN A 121 9.97 0.25 -28.70
CA ASN A 121 11.17 1.06 -28.39
C ASN A 121 10.98 2.26 -27.43
N LYS A 122 9.80 2.43 -26.81
CA LYS A 122 9.49 3.54 -25.89
C LYS A 122 8.91 2.93 -24.63
N ILE A 123 9.45 3.18 -23.43
CA ILE A 123 8.82 2.75 -22.16
C ILE A 123 8.56 3.91 -21.21
N GLY A 124 7.30 3.94 -20.74
CA GLY A 124 6.69 4.89 -19.81
C GLY A 124 5.16 4.90 -20.00
N PRO A 125 4.35 5.04 -18.94
CA PRO A 125 2.88 4.99 -18.98
C PRO A 125 2.27 6.04 -19.92
N ASN A 126 2.94 7.18 -20.11
CA ASN A 126 2.45 8.28 -20.94
C ASN A 126 2.86 8.19 -22.42
N GLN A 127 3.55 7.14 -22.84
CA GLN A 127 4.15 7.06 -24.19
C GLN A 127 3.95 5.70 -24.89
N GLN A 128 3.11 4.82 -24.34
CA GLN A 128 2.88 3.47 -24.86
C GLN A 128 1.39 3.13 -25.03
N LYS A 129 1.13 2.09 -25.82
CA LYS A 129 -0.16 1.41 -25.85
C LYS A 129 -0.33 0.60 -24.57
N THR A 130 -1.30 1.00 -23.74
CA THR A 130 -1.74 0.19 -22.60
C THR A 130 -2.49 -1.03 -23.14
N ILE A 131 -2.02 -2.23 -22.81
CA ILE A 131 -2.62 -3.50 -23.24
C ILE A 131 -3.49 -4.14 -22.15
N GLY A 132 -3.41 -3.64 -20.92
CA GLY A 132 -4.20 -4.10 -19.79
C GLY A 132 -3.88 -3.32 -18.52
N TYR A 133 -4.40 -3.81 -17.39
CA TYR A 133 -4.14 -3.26 -16.07
C TYR A 133 -3.83 -4.39 -15.10
N LEU A 134 -2.98 -4.10 -14.11
CA LEU A 134 -2.61 -5.02 -13.04
C LEU A 134 -2.89 -4.35 -11.69
N ASP A 135 -3.57 -5.08 -10.80
CA ASP A 135 -3.73 -4.67 -9.41
C ASP A 135 -2.46 -5.01 -8.62
N VAL A 136 -1.88 -4.02 -7.95
CA VAL A 136 -0.67 -4.18 -7.12
C VAL A 136 -0.88 -3.55 -5.75
N PRO A 137 -0.19 -4.02 -4.69
CA PRO A 137 -0.20 -3.33 -3.39
C PRO A 137 0.20 -1.88 -3.54
N ARG A 138 -0.56 -0.97 -2.92
CA ARG A 138 -0.34 0.48 -3.04
C ARG A 138 1.05 0.90 -2.54
N GLU A 139 1.54 0.23 -1.51
CA GLU A 139 2.85 0.40 -0.87
C GLU A 139 4.04 0.03 -1.77
N LEU A 140 3.83 -0.78 -2.83
CA LEU A 140 4.90 -1.22 -3.72
C LEU A 140 5.49 -0.05 -4.54
N GLU A 141 4.84 1.12 -4.59
CA GLU A 141 5.28 2.27 -5.40
C GLU A 141 5.51 1.96 -6.89
N ALA A 142 4.86 0.92 -7.42
CA ALA A 142 4.95 0.58 -8.83
C ALA A 142 4.12 1.52 -9.72
N ASP A 143 4.60 1.82 -10.92
CA ASP A 143 3.97 2.75 -11.85
C ASP A 143 3.48 2.07 -13.13
N PHE A 144 4.16 1.01 -13.57
CA PHE A 144 3.78 0.27 -14.77
C PHE A 144 4.28 -1.18 -14.69
N ALA A 145 3.73 -2.03 -15.54
CA ALA A 145 4.18 -3.39 -15.69
C ALA A 145 4.31 -3.76 -17.17
N PHE A 146 5.11 -4.77 -17.50
CA PHE A 146 5.18 -5.30 -18.86
C PHE A 146 5.52 -6.78 -18.88
N LYS A 147 5.11 -7.44 -19.98
CA LYS A 147 5.41 -8.85 -20.23
C LYS A 147 6.84 -9.04 -20.73
N ILE A 148 7.54 -9.98 -20.12
CA ILE A 148 8.91 -10.34 -20.48
C ILE A 148 8.85 -11.25 -21.72
N ASN A 149 9.53 -10.84 -22.79
CA ASN A 149 9.49 -11.52 -24.09
C ASN A 149 10.83 -12.19 -24.47
N GLU A 150 11.86 -12.06 -23.63
CA GLU A 150 13.19 -12.62 -23.83
C GLU A 150 13.61 -13.51 -22.64
N ASP A 151 14.67 -14.28 -22.82
CA ASP A 151 15.25 -15.19 -21.82
C ASP A 151 16.57 -14.68 -21.24
N ALA A 152 16.88 -13.39 -21.38
CA ALA A 152 18.11 -12.79 -20.90
C ALA A 152 18.29 -12.86 -19.37
N MET A 153 17.21 -13.11 -18.62
CA MET A 153 17.23 -13.23 -17.16
C MET A 153 16.90 -14.65 -16.68
N LEU A 154 17.09 -15.66 -17.54
CA LEU A 154 16.75 -17.06 -17.30
C LEU A 154 17.37 -17.63 -16.01
N GLU A 155 18.65 -17.35 -15.76
CA GLU A 155 19.41 -17.85 -14.62
C GLU A 155 19.06 -17.11 -13.32
N ALA A 156 18.42 -15.92 -13.42
CA ALA A 156 17.73 -15.29 -12.30
C ALA A 156 16.33 -15.92 -12.06
N GLY A 157 15.99 -16.99 -12.77
CA GLY A 157 14.70 -17.66 -12.69
C GLY A 157 13.55 -16.84 -13.31
N ILE A 158 13.85 -15.89 -14.19
CA ILE A 158 12.86 -15.02 -14.84
C ILE A 158 12.69 -15.47 -16.29
N PHE A 159 11.45 -15.78 -16.67
CA PHE A 159 11.13 -16.45 -17.92
C PHE A 159 10.29 -15.58 -18.86
N ARG A 160 10.27 -15.96 -20.13
CA ARG A 160 9.32 -15.41 -21.09
C ARG A 160 7.88 -15.65 -20.60
N GLY A 161 7.05 -14.63 -20.65
CA GLY A 161 5.68 -14.63 -20.16
C GLY A 161 5.51 -14.10 -18.73
N ASP A 162 6.59 -14.02 -17.95
CA ASP A 162 6.57 -13.36 -16.63
C ASP A 162 6.26 -11.86 -16.78
N THR A 163 5.77 -11.24 -15.72
CA THR A 163 5.44 -9.80 -15.70
C THR A 163 6.43 -9.06 -14.81
N ALA A 164 7.20 -8.14 -15.39
CA ALA A 164 8.01 -7.21 -14.62
C ALA A 164 7.14 -6.05 -14.12
N ILE A 165 7.15 -5.79 -12.82
CA ILE A 165 6.45 -4.69 -12.17
C ILE A 165 7.49 -3.63 -11.80
N CYS A 166 7.34 -2.44 -12.34
CA CYS A 166 8.39 -1.41 -12.34
C CYS A 166 7.91 -0.11 -11.70
N ARG A 167 8.84 0.56 -11.02
CA ARG A 167 8.73 1.98 -10.69
C ARG A 167 9.39 2.80 -11.77
N GLN A 168 8.71 3.82 -12.27
CA GLN A 168 9.23 4.68 -13.31
C GLN A 168 10.29 5.62 -12.74
N THR A 169 11.48 5.57 -13.32
CA THR A 169 12.60 6.42 -12.95
C THR A 169 13.62 6.43 -14.08
N SER A 170 14.40 7.51 -14.17
CA SER A 170 15.54 7.63 -15.09
C SER A 170 16.89 7.34 -14.42
N LYS A 171 16.88 7.01 -13.12
CA LYS A 171 18.08 6.73 -12.32
C LYS A 171 17.89 5.45 -11.51
N ALA A 172 18.95 4.66 -11.41
CA ALA A 172 19.04 3.44 -10.62
C ALA A 172 20.47 3.30 -10.09
N ALA A 173 20.62 2.57 -8.99
CA ALA A 173 21.91 2.24 -8.41
C ALA A 173 22.50 0.96 -9.06
N PRO A 174 23.84 0.81 -9.08
CA PRO A 174 24.46 -0.47 -9.41
C PRO A 174 23.92 -1.61 -8.52
N GLY A 175 23.76 -2.79 -9.10
CA GLY A 175 23.11 -3.96 -8.50
C GLY A 175 21.59 -4.02 -8.68
N GLU A 176 20.92 -2.92 -9.03
CA GLU A 176 19.48 -2.94 -9.27
C GLU A 176 19.14 -3.59 -10.62
N MET A 177 18.02 -4.32 -10.66
CA MET A 177 17.45 -4.77 -11.92
C MET A 177 16.64 -3.63 -12.55
N VAL A 178 17.01 -3.24 -13.76
CA VAL A 178 16.43 -2.09 -14.46
C VAL A 178 15.74 -2.53 -15.74
N SER A 179 14.67 -1.81 -16.08
CA SER A 179 14.15 -1.76 -17.45
C SER A 179 14.91 -0.65 -18.19
N ALA A 180 15.76 -1.00 -19.15
CA ALA A 180 16.64 -0.06 -19.84
C ALA A 180 16.62 -0.27 -21.36
N ARG A 181 16.93 0.79 -22.13
CA ARG A 181 17.18 0.64 -23.56
C ARG A 181 18.49 -0.10 -23.77
N LEU A 182 18.43 -1.17 -24.53
CA LEU A 182 19.57 -1.97 -24.98
C LEU A 182 20.16 -1.39 -26.28
N SER A 183 21.39 -1.74 -26.63
CA SER A 183 22.06 -1.34 -27.87
C SER A 183 21.30 -1.73 -29.12
N SER A 184 20.48 -2.78 -29.05
CA SER A 184 19.55 -3.16 -30.12
C SER A 184 18.43 -2.15 -30.38
N GLY A 185 18.32 -1.10 -29.56
CA GLY A 185 17.25 -0.12 -29.54
C GLY A 185 16.03 -0.55 -28.71
N LYS A 186 15.85 -1.86 -28.53
CA LYS A 186 14.76 -2.45 -27.74
C LYS A 186 14.92 -2.18 -26.26
N VAL A 187 13.82 -2.25 -25.53
CA VAL A 187 13.86 -2.18 -24.06
C VAL A 187 13.70 -3.57 -23.48
N GLY A 188 14.57 -3.91 -22.54
CA GLY A 188 14.61 -5.18 -21.83
C GLY A 188 15.01 -4.98 -20.38
N ILE A 189 15.09 -6.08 -19.63
CA ILE A 189 15.50 -6.05 -18.21
C ILE A 189 16.92 -6.58 -18.02
N ARG A 190 17.76 -5.86 -17.30
CA ARG A 190 19.16 -6.23 -17.02
C ARG A 190 19.52 -5.80 -15.60
N TYR A 191 20.54 -6.40 -15.00
CA TYR A 191 21.19 -5.79 -13.84
C TYR A 191 22.03 -4.60 -14.31
N LEU A 192 21.91 -3.47 -13.62
CA LEU A 192 22.77 -2.33 -13.84
C LEU A 192 24.04 -2.52 -13.03
N ASP A 193 25.19 -2.32 -13.65
CA ASP A 193 26.48 -2.38 -12.96
C ASP A 193 27.37 -1.20 -13.35
N TYR A 194 28.30 -0.86 -12.47
CA TYR A 194 29.25 0.23 -12.68
C TYR A 194 30.63 -0.15 -12.15
N GLU A 195 31.53 -0.50 -13.07
CA GLU A 195 32.88 -0.96 -12.76
C GLU A 195 33.91 -0.25 -13.64
N ASN A 196 35.08 0.07 -13.08
CA ASN A 196 36.19 0.72 -13.78
C ASN A 196 35.78 2.01 -14.51
N GLY A 197 34.80 2.74 -13.97
CA GLY A 197 34.31 3.99 -14.54
C GLY A 197 33.33 3.83 -15.70
N ARG A 198 32.93 2.59 -16.06
CA ARG A 198 32.00 2.30 -17.15
C ARG A 198 30.72 1.65 -16.65
N TRP A 199 29.60 2.02 -17.26
CA TRP A 199 28.32 1.37 -17.00
C TRP A 199 28.22 0.08 -17.82
N LYS A 200 27.59 -0.93 -17.22
CA LYS A 200 27.29 -2.20 -17.87
C LYS A 200 25.83 -2.57 -17.62
N LEU A 201 25.21 -3.18 -18.64
CA LEU A 201 23.96 -3.91 -18.48
C LEU A 201 24.26 -5.41 -18.54
N ILE A 202 24.06 -6.07 -17.40
CA ILE A 202 24.40 -7.49 -17.20
C ILE A 202 23.14 -8.33 -17.34
N ALA A 203 23.22 -9.36 -18.19
CA ALA A 203 22.16 -10.35 -18.34
C ALA A 203 22.37 -11.49 -17.35
N ALA A 204 21.30 -11.96 -16.69
CA ALA A 204 21.34 -13.21 -15.94
C ALA A 204 21.06 -14.41 -16.85
N ASN A 205 21.85 -14.51 -17.91
CA ASN A 205 21.89 -15.66 -18.80
C ASN A 205 23.25 -15.67 -19.51
N SER A 206 24.10 -16.63 -19.16
CA SER A 206 25.43 -16.90 -19.75
C SER A 206 25.52 -16.86 -21.28
N ARG A 207 24.40 -17.04 -22.01
CA ARG A 207 24.36 -16.94 -23.48
C ARG A 207 24.40 -15.49 -24.00
N TYR A 208 24.14 -14.53 -23.13
CA TYR A 208 24.12 -13.11 -23.44
C TYR A 208 25.43 -12.49 -22.97
N ARG A 209 26.01 -11.61 -23.80
CA ARG A 209 27.17 -10.81 -23.40
C ARG A 209 26.71 -9.57 -22.66
N ASP A 210 27.50 -9.17 -21.68
CA ASP A 210 27.33 -7.89 -20.99
C ASP A 210 27.49 -6.73 -21.99
N GLU A 211 26.65 -5.72 -21.84
CA GLU A 211 26.64 -4.56 -22.72
C GLU A 211 27.32 -3.38 -22.01
N GLU A 212 28.52 -3.00 -22.46
CA GLU A 212 29.16 -1.76 -22.01
C GLU A 212 28.47 -0.55 -22.66
N ILE A 213 28.14 0.44 -21.84
CA ILE A 213 27.41 1.63 -22.26
C ILE A 213 28.01 2.89 -21.61
N ASP A 214 28.01 4.00 -22.33
CA ASP A 214 28.52 5.28 -21.80
C ASP A 214 27.59 5.85 -20.73
N ALA A 215 26.27 5.78 -21.00
CA ALA A 215 25.23 6.25 -20.08
C ALA A 215 23.96 5.39 -20.22
N PRO A 216 23.41 4.87 -19.11
CA PRO A 216 22.23 4.01 -19.15
C PRO A 216 20.95 4.82 -19.39
N GLU A 217 20.18 4.47 -20.42
CA GLU A 217 18.84 5.00 -20.64
C GLU A 217 17.80 4.18 -19.86
N ILE A 218 17.73 4.45 -18.55
CA ILE A 218 16.84 3.76 -17.63
C ILE A 218 15.40 4.27 -17.82
N LYS A 219 14.46 3.33 -17.86
CA LYS A 219 13.01 3.58 -17.93
C LYS A 219 12.31 3.31 -16.61
N GLY A 220 12.87 2.39 -15.81
CA GLY A 220 12.40 2.11 -14.47
C GLY A 220 13.25 1.06 -13.75
N ILE A 221 13.03 0.94 -12.46
CA ILE A 221 13.58 -0.12 -11.62
C ILE A 221 12.53 -1.23 -11.50
N VAL A 222 12.95 -2.48 -11.68
CA VAL A 222 12.10 -3.66 -11.48
C VAL A 222 12.00 -3.91 -9.98
N LEU A 223 10.78 -3.81 -9.44
CA LEU A 223 10.52 -4.00 -8.01
C LEU A 223 10.14 -5.44 -7.68
N MET A 224 9.41 -6.07 -8.60
CA MET A 224 8.88 -7.41 -8.44
C MET A 224 8.69 -8.06 -9.80
N VAL A 225 8.85 -9.38 -9.84
CA VAL A 225 8.46 -10.20 -10.99
C VAL A 225 7.28 -11.05 -10.56
N GLN A 226 6.13 -10.84 -11.19
CA GLN A 226 4.99 -11.73 -11.04
C GLN A 226 5.12 -12.86 -12.04
N LYS A 227 5.09 -14.09 -11.53
CA LYS A 227 5.23 -15.30 -12.32
C LYS A 227 4.17 -16.33 -11.99
N GLU A 228 3.84 -17.16 -12.96
CA GLU A 228 3.03 -18.35 -12.74
C GLU A 228 3.87 -19.48 -12.15
N ALA A 229 3.21 -20.49 -11.58
CA ALA A 229 3.90 -21.69 -11.10
C ALA A 229 4.67 -22.34 -12.25
N LEU A 230 5.94 -22.68 -12.01
CA LEU A 230 6.78 -23.34 -13.00
C LEU A 230 6.18 -24.69 -13.38
N LYS A 231 6.04 -24.91 -14.68
CA LYS A 231 5.75 -26.24 -15.22
C LYS A 231 6.99 -27.11 -15.10
N LEU A 232 6.80 -28.42 -14.98
CA LEU A 232 7.90 -29.39 -14.87
C LEU A 232 8.96 -29.23 -15.97
N GLU A 233 8.55 -28.96 -17.21
CA GLU A 233 9.47 -28.76 -18.32
C GLU A 233 10.33 -27.49 -18.16
N GLN A 234 9.77 -26.40 -17.63
CA GLN A 234 10.53 -25.19 -17.33
C GLN A 234 11.53 -25.42 -16.19
N PHE A 235 11.15 -26.22 -15.20
CA PHE A 235 12.04 -26.62 -14.12
C PHE A 235 13.19 -27.53 -14.62
N LYS A 236 12.90 -28.50 -15.49
CA LYS A 236 13.94 -29.35 -16.11
C LYS A 236 14.96 -28.54 -16.90
N VAL A 237 14.54 -27.46 -17.56
CA VAL A 237 15.46 -26.53 -18.27
C VAL A 237 16.43 -25.86 -17.30
N LEU A 238 16.00 -25.51 -16.09
CA LEU A 238 16.90 -25.00 -15.04
C LEU A 238 17.88 -26.09 -14.58
N GLN A 239 17.37 -27.28 -14.23
CA GLN A 239 18.23 -28.38 -13.78
C GLN A 239 19.28 -28.80 -14.80
N ALA A 240 18.92 -28.87 -16.08
CA ALA A 240 19.85 -29.28 -17.14
C ALA A 240 21.03 -28.30 -17.33
N LYS A 241 20.93 -27.07 -16.84
CA LYS A 241 22.04 -26.09 -16.82
C LYS A 241 22.90 -26.18 -15.55
N ASP A 242 22.30 -26.59 -14.44
CA ASP A 242 23.02 -26.83 -13.17
C ASP A 242 23.74 -28.20 -13.18
N GLU A 243 23.41 -29.08 -14.13
CA GLU A 243 24.28 -30.20 -14.47
C GLU A 243 25.62 -29.65 -14.94
N PRO A 244 26.73 -29.96 -14.24
CA PRO A 244 28.02 -29.44 -14.63
C PRO A 244 28.29 -29.82 -16.08
N GLU A 245 28.57 -28.84 -16.94
CA GLU A 245 29.26 -29.07 -18.22
C GLU A 245 30.58 -29.79 -17.90
N GLY A 246 30.55 -31.12 -17.82
CA GLY A 246 31.70 -31.87 -17.32
C GLY A 246 31.42 -33.20 -16.62
N VAL A 247 30.18 -33.62 -16.34
CA VAL A 247 29.94 -35.04 -16.04
C VAL A 247 29.92 -35.80 -17.36
N PHE A 248 31.10 -35.93 -17.97
CA PHE A 248 31.27 -36.93 -19.00
C PHE A 248 30.84 -38.28 -18.41
N PRO A 249 29.99 -39.05 -19.10
CA PRO A 249 29.66 -40.39 -18.65
C PRO A 249 30.96 -41.11 -18.32
N VAL A 250 31.02 -41.79 -17.17
CA VAL A 250 32.24 -42.48 -16.72
C VAL A 250 32.81 -43.35 -17.84
N ASP A 251 31.94 -43.96 -18.66
CA ASP A 251 32.32 -44.70 -19.85
C ASP A 251 33.10 -43.87 -20.89
N PHE A 252 32.68 -42.63 -21.16
CA PHE A 252 33.40 -41.72 -22.06
C PHE A 252 34.79 -41.35 -21.53
N LEU A 253 34.91 -41.07 -20.23
CA LEU A 253 36.21 -40.79 -19.61
C LEU A 253 37.12 -42.02 -19.67
N LEU A 254 36.58 -43.21 -19.43
CA LEU A 254 37.33 -44.46 -19.50
C LEU A 254 37.77 -44.79 -20.93
N GLU A 255 36.96 -44.47 -21.94
CA GLU A 255 37.33 -44.60 -23.36
C GLU A 255 38.47 -43.66 -23.73
N LYS A 256 38.41 -42.39 -23.31
CA LYS A 256 39.49 -41.42 -23.53
C LYS A 256 40.77 -41.81 -22.82
N LEU A 257 40.68 -42.28 -21.57
CA LEU A 257 41.82 -42.79 -20.81
C LEU A 257 42.43 -44.05 -21.45
N SER A 258 41.60 -44.99 -21.92
CA SER A 258 42.06 -46.19 -22.62
C SER A 258 42.86 -45.83 -23.87
N ALA A 259 42.36 -44.89 -24.67
CA ALA A 259 43.03 -44.41 -25.88
C ALA A 259 44.34 -43.68 -25.58
N ALA A 260 44.40 -42.87 -24.52
CA ALA A 260 45.59 -42.09 -24.17
C ALA A 260 46.69 -42.90 -23.45
N SER A 261 46.30 -43.90 -22.65
CA SER A 261 47.22 -44.70 -21.83
C SER A 261 47.58 -46.07 -22.42
N ASN A 262 46.94 -46.43 -23.54
CA ASN A 262 47.02 -47.76 -24.18
C ASN A 262 46.62 -48.92 -23.24
N ILE A 263 45.89 -48.63 -22.16
CA ILE A 263 45.36 -49.62 -21.22
C ILE A 263 44.00 -50.09 -21.77
N PRO A 264 43.74 -51.41 -21.89
CA PRO A 264 42.46 -51.91 -22.38
C PRO A 264 41.27 -51.44 -21.52
N LEU A 265 40.22 -50.93 -22.17
CA LEU A 265 39.01 -50.41 -21.52
C LEU A 265 38.40 -51.39 -20.49
N LYS A 266 38.41 -52.70 -20.80
CA LYS A 266 37.93 -53.77 -19.91
C LYS A 266 38.68 -53.81 -18.57
N LYS A 267 39.98 -53.52 -18.58
CA LYS A 267 40.82 -53.49 -17.38
C LYS A 267 40.56 -52.23 -16.54
N LEU A 268 40.31 -51.09 -17.18
CA LEU A 268 39.93 -49.86 -16.49
C LEU A 268 38.55 -49.98 -15.81
N LYS A 269 37.54 -50.52 -16.52
CA LYS A 269 36.19 -50.74 -15.96
C LYS A 269 36.20 -51.68 -14.75
N THR A 270 36.93 -52.78 -14.82
CA THR A 270 37.05 -53.74 -13.71
C THR A 270 37.79 -53.16 -12.50
N THR A 271 38.83 -52.36 -12.72
CA THR A 271 39.56 -51.67 -11.65
C THR A 271 38.69 -50.64 -10.95
N LEU A 272 37.92 -49.84 -11.72
CA LEU A 272 37.01 -48.85 -11.17
C LEU A 272 35.89 -49.52 -10.34
N ALA A 273 35.33 -50.63 -10.81
CA ALA A 273 34.33 -51.40 -10.06
C ALA A 273 34.89 -51.96 -8.73
N ARG A 274 36.16 -52.37 -8.71
CA ARG A 274 36.86 -52.83 -7.51
C ARG A 274 37.12 -51.69 -6.52
N LEU A 275 37.49 -50.50 -7.00
CA LEU A 275 37.69 -49.32 -6.16
C LEU A 275 36.37 -48.84 -5.53
N LYS A 276 35.27 -48.84 -6.30
CA LYS A 276 33.94 -48.49 -5.79
C LYS A 276 33.38 -49.46 -4.75
N SER A 277 33.84 -50.72 -4.74
CA SER A 277 33.44 -51.71 -3.73
C SER A 277 34.33 -51.71 -2.49
N GLN A 278 35.39 -50.88 -2.47
CA GLN A 278 36.33 -50.76 -1.35
C GLN A 278 36.18 -49.46 -0.54
N ASN A 279 35.41 -48.49 -1.03
CA ASN A 279 35.03 -47.29 -0.28
C ASN A 279 33.49 -47.16 -0.28
N PRO A 280 32.81 -47.46 0.83
CA PRO A 280 31.37 -47.23 0.99
C PRO A 280 31.04 -45.73 1.11
#